data_AF-A0A9D6QBC7-F1
#
_entry.id   AF-A0A9D6QBC7-F1
#
_cell.length_a   1.000
_cell.length_b   1.000
_cell.length_c   1.000
_cell.angle_alpha   90.00
_cell.angle_beta   90.00
_cell.angle_gamma   90.00
#
_symmetry.space_group_name_H-M   'P 1'
#
loop_
_entity.id
_entity.type
_entity.pdbx_description
1 polymer ?
#
loop_
_entity_poly.entity_id
_entity_poly.type
_entity_poly.pdbx_seq_one_letter_code
_entity_poly.pdbx_strand_id
1 'polypeptide(L)'
;MSKVGRHFGPHKKQSLVALILLLSGCSTEIYDPKFWHTNFVDSLQAKVGLSVDNKSLGESWTRPEVLVDISNLPDGKLAYRYRLNQGCEYIFDVDPSTHIIKATHWKGSDQYCILVP
;
A
#
# COMPACT_ATOMS: atom_id res chain seq x y z
N MET A 1 -17.63 85.35 -29.78
CA MET A 1 -17.20 83.93 -29.83
C MET A 1 -16.01 83.76 -28.88
N SER A 2 -16.19 83.09 -27.75
CA SER A 2 -15.11 82.47 -26.94
C SER A 2 -15.73 81.86 -25.68
N LYS A 3 -15.76 80.53 -25.62
CA LYS A 3 -16.02 79.78 -24.40
C LYS A 3 -15.19 78.50 -24.47
N VAL A 4 -14.05 78.50 -23.79
CA VAL A 4 -13.20 77.31 -23.61
C VAL A 4 -13.04 77.13 -22.11
N GLY A 5 -13.89 76.29 -21.52
CA GLY A 5 -13.70 75.76 -20.17
C GLY A 5 -13.02 74.40 -20.28
N ARG A 6 -11.79 74.29 -19.78
CA ARG A 6 -11.09 73.01 -19.60
C ARG A 6 -11.41 72.48 -18.20
N HIS A 7 -12.07 71.33 -18.13
CA HIS A 7 -12.14 70.54 -16.89
C HIS A 7 -11.12 69.40 -16.97
N PHE A 8 -10.14 69.43 -16.07
CA PHE A 8 -9.23 68.32 -15.80
C PHE A 8 -9.87 67.41 -14.74
N GLY A 9 -10.16 66.16 -15.11
CA GLY A 9 -10.55 65.09 -14.17
C GLY A 9 -9.34 64.26 -13.73
N PRO A 10 -9.25 63.84 -12.47
CA PRO A 10 -8.08 63.15 -11.94
C PRO A 10 -8.03 61.66 -12.32
N HIS A 11 -6.79 61.21 -12.50
CA HIS A 11 -6.35 59.83 -12.63
C HIS A 11 -6.89 58.90 -11.53
N LYS A 12 -7.25 57.68 -11.90
CA LYS A 12 -6.94 56.49 -11.08
C LYS A 12 -6.78 55.25 -11.98
N LYS A 13 -5.52 54.91 -12.23
CA LYS A 13 -5.08 53.61 -12.73
C LYS A 13 -5.29 52.60 -11.59
N GLN A 14 -6.16 51.62 -11.76
CA GLN A 14 -6.12 50.40 -10.96
C GLN A 14 -6.16 49.21 -11.92
N SER A 15 -4.96 48.76 -12.24
CA SER A 15 -4.66 47.49 -12.87
C SER A 15 -5.13 46.39 -11.90
N LEU A 16 -6.23 45.72 -12.24
CA LEU A 16 -6.71 44.55 -11.50
C LEU A 16 -5.84 43.37 -11.94
N VAL A 17 -4.85 43.08 -11.11
CA VAL A 17 -3.97 41.92 -11.20
C VAL A 17 -4.83 40.66 -11.23
N ALA A 18 -4.66 39.86 -12.28
CA ALA A 18 -5.22 38.53 -12.42
C ALA A 18 -4.69 37.62 -11.30
N LEU A 19 -5.54 37.32 -10.33
CA LEU A 19 -5.25 36.35 -9.27
C LEU A 19 -5.56 34.94 -9.82
N ILE A 20 -4.61 34.35 -10.53
CA ILE A 20 -4.63 32.93 -10.91
C ILE A 20 -4.38 32.14 -9.63
N LEU A 21 -5.46 31.67 -8.99
CA LEU A 21 -5.41 30.68 -7.92
C LEU A 21 -4.92 29.36 -8.53
N LEU A 22 -3.60 29.16 -8.49
CA LEU A 22 -2.98 27.85 -8.65
C LEU A 22 -3.43 26.99 -7.47
N LEU A 23 -4.56 26.29 -7.63
CA LEU A 23 -4.91 25.17 -6.78
C LEU A 23 -3.88 24.07 -7.06
N SER A 24 -2.80 24.11 -6.29
CA SER A 24 -1.89 23.00 -6.08
C SER A 24 -2.73 21.81 -5.62
N GLY A 25 -3.08 20.94 -6.57
CA GLY A 25 -3.70 19.65 -6.31
C GLY A 25 -2.73 18.82 -5.47
N CYS A 26 -2.86 18.90 -4.15
CA CYS A 26 -2.46 17.80 -3.30
C CYS A 26 -3.37 16.63 -3.69
N SER A 27 -2.92 15.80 -4.63
CA SER A 27 -3.42 14.44 -4.75
C SER A 27 -3.01 13.73 -3.46
N THR A 28 -3.81 13.89 -2.41
CA THR A 28 -3.86 12.91 -1.34
C THR A 28 -4.38 11.65 -2.02
N GLU A 29 -3.47 10.79 -2.48
CA GLU A 29 -3.82 9.39 -2.68
C GLU A 29 -4.47 8.96 -1.36
N ILE A 30 -5.78 8.73 -1.41
CA ILE A 30 -6.54 8.34 -0.23
C ILE A 30 -6.00 6.96 0.13
N TYR A 31 -5.19 6.90 1.18
CA TYR A 31 -4.82 5.64 1.80
C TYR A 31 -6.12 4.95 2.22
N ASP A 32 -6.50 3.92 1.47
CA ASP A 32 -7.62 3.04 1.80
C ASP A 32 -7.04 1.74 2.39
N PRO A 33 -7.04 1.59 3.73
CA PRO A 33 -6.51 0.40 4.37
C PRO A 33 -7.23 -0.88 3.92
N LYS A 34 -8.49 -0.80 3.51
CA LYS A 34 -9.23 -1.98 3.03
C LYS A 34 -8.70 -2.45 1.68
N PHE A 35 -8.46 -1.52 0.76
CA PHE A 35 -7.87 -1.84 -0.53
C PHE A 35 -6.49 -2.52 -0.36
N TRP A 36 -5.64 -1.96 0.49
CA TRP A 36 -4.31 -2.53 0.74
C TRP A 36 -4.34 -3.87 1.47
N HIS A 37 -5.32 -4.08 2.34
CA HIS A 37 -5.54 -5.37 2.98
C HIS A 37 -5.99 -6.44 1.97
N THR A 38 -6.94 -6.11 1.08
CA THR A 38 -7.36 -7.02 0.00
C THR A 38 -6.17 -7.41 -0.88
N ASN A 39 -5.34 -6.45 -1.29
CA ASN A 39 -4.13 -6.74 -2.07
C ASN A 39 -3.15 -7.67 -1.34
N PHE A 40 -3.01 -7.50 -0.02
CA PHE A 40 -2.22 -8.41 0.82
C PHE A 40 -2.78 -9.84 0.77
N VAL A 41 -4.08 -10.01 0.99
CA VAL A 41 -4.74 -11.33 0.99
C VAL A 41 -4.63 -11.98 -0.38
N ASP A 42 -4.92 -11.26 -1.46
CA ASP A 42 -4.86 -11.77 -2.83
C ASP A 42 -3.41 -12.20 -3.19
N SER A 43 -2.43 -11.37 -2.82
CA SER A 43 -1.02 -11.68 -3.07
C SER A 43 -0.52 -12.88 -2.26
N LEU A 44 -1.04 -13.06 -1.04
CA LEU A 44 -0.74 -14.20 -0.19
C LEU A 44 -1.37 -15.49 -0.76
N GLN A 45 -2.64 -15.44 -1.16
CA GLN A 45 -3.35 -16.57 -1.77
C GLN A 45 -2.73 -17.03 -3.09
N ALA A 46 -2.20 -16.09 -3.88
CA ALA A 46 -1.48 -16.39 -5.11
C ALA A 46 -0.20 -17.23 -4.90
N LYS A 47 0.21 -17.48 -3.65
CA LYS A 47 1.37 -18.34 -3.33
C LYS A 47 1.02 -19.81 -3.18
N VAL A 48 -0.26 -20.17 -3.06
CA VAL A 48 -0.68 -21.57 -3.01
C VAL A 48 -0.24 -22.28 -4.30
N GLY A 49 0.35 -23.47 -4.14
CA GLY A 49 0.92 -24.26 -5.23
C GLY A 49 2.38 -23.95 -5.53
N LEU A 50 2.97 -22.90 -4.97
CA LEU A 50 4.40 -22.61 -5.09
C LEU A 50 5.21 -23.34 -4.00
N SER A 51 6.48 -23.60 -4.29
CA SER A 51 7.42 -24.12 -3.29
C SER A 51 7.92 -22.99 -2.39
N VAL A 52 8.04 -23.24 -1.09
CA VAL A 52 8.67 -22.29 -0.16
C VAL A 52 10.16 -22.08 -0.42
N ASP A 53 10.80 -23.02 -1.12
CA ASP A 53 12.21 -22.95 -1.54
C ASP A 53 12.39 -22.20 -2.87
N ASN A 54 11.30 -21.75 -3.50
CA ASN A 54 11.37 -21.00 -4.73
C ASN A 54 12.05 -19.65 -4.49
N LYS A 55 13.21 -19.43 -5.13
CA LYS A 55 13.98 -18.18 -4.99
C LYS A 55 13.19 -16.92 -5.32
N SER A 56 12.28 -16.98 -6.30
CA SER A 56 11.44 -15.81 -6.65
C SER A 56 10.41 -15.49 -5.57
N LEU A 57 10.07 -16.46 -4.73
CA LEU A 57 9.22 -16.29 -3.56
C LEU A 57 10.04 -15.82 -2.35
N GLY A 58 11.27 -16.32 -2.23
CA GLY A 58 12.24 -15.99 -1.17
C GLY A 58 12.58 -14.53 -1.03
N GLU A 59 12.61 -13.75 -2.12
CA GLU A 59 12.93 -12.32 -2.04
C GLU A 59 11.81 -11.47 -1.41
N SER A 60 10.57 -11.96 -1.40
CA SER A 60 9.42 -11.17 -0.92
C SER A 60 8.67 -11.81 0.25
N TRP A 61 8.54 -13.15 0.27
CA TRP A 61 7.59 -13.89 1.12
C TRP A 61 8.21 -15.04 1.95
N THR A 62 9.35 -15.61 1.58
CA THR A 62 10.02 -16.66 2.41
C THR A 62 11.40 -16.23 2.89
N ARG A 63 11.51 -14.95 3.24
CA ARG A 63 12.72 -14.34 3.79
C ARG A 63 13.10 -14.96 5.15
N PRO A 64 14.28 -15.60 5.28
CA PRO A 64 14.68 -16.23 6.54
C PRO A 64 14.74 -15.27 7.73
N GLU A 65 15.08 -14.00 7.49
CA GLU A 65 15.21 -12.96 8.52
C GLU A 65 13.89 -12.58 9.20
N VAL A 66 12.75 -12.90 8.57
CA VAL A 66 11.40 -12.68 9.13
C VAL A 66 10.67 -13.97 9.46
N LEU A 67 11.32 -15.12 9.32
CA LEU A 67 10.79 -16.41 9.77
C LEU A 67 10.72 -16.41 11.30
N VAL A 68 9.52 -16.61 11.83
CA VAL A 68 9.23 -16.65 13.27
C VAL A 68 9.35 -18.07 13.79
N ASP A 69 8.76 -19.04 13.09
CA ASP A 69 8.67 -20.43 13.55
C ASP A 69 8.34 -21.38 12.39
N ILE A 70 8.71 -22.66 12.55
CA ILE A 70 8.25 -23.78 11.73
C ILE A 70 7.73 -24.86 12.68
N SER A 71 6.43 -25.13 12.63
CA SER A 71 5.76 -26.08 13.54
C SER A 71 4.97 -27.15 12.79
N ASN A 72 4.87 -28.36 13.33
CA ASN A 72 3.99 -29.39 12.77
C ASN A 72 2.50 -29.07 13.02
N LEU A 73 1.67 -29.26 12.00
CA LEU A 73 0.22 -29.18 12.08
C LEU A 73 -0.40 -30.57 12.33
N PRO A 74 -1.61 -30.64 12.92
CA PRO A 74 -2.28 -31.92 13.22
C PRO A 74 -2.56 -32.80 12.00
N ASP A 75 -2.65 -32.22 10.81
CA ASP A 75 -2.90 -32.90 9.54
C ASP A 75 -1.62 -33.37 8.83
N GLY A 76 -0.46 -33.26 9.49
CA GLY A 76 0.84 -33.69 8.97
C GLY A 76 1.55 -32.67 8.08
N LYS A 77 1.02 -31.45 7.94
CA LYS A 77 1.71 -30.33 7.26
C LYS A 77 2.67 -29.60 8.21
N LEU A 78 3.48 -28.71 7.65
CA LEU A 78 4.29 -27.75 8.39
C LEU A 78 3.68 -26.36 8.30
N ALA A 79 3.57 -25.64 9.40
CA ALA A 79 3.21 -24.23 9.42
C ALA A 79 4.48 -23.38 9.50
N TYR A 80 4.82 -22.71 8.39
CA TYR A 80 5.89 -21.72 8.34
C TYR A 80 5.30 -20.36 8.64
N ARG A 81 5.70 -19.75 9.75
CA ARG A 81 5.15 -18.46 10.20
C ARG A 81 6.16 -17.36 9.98
N TYR A 82 5.74 -16.29 9.31
CA TYR A 82 6.58 -15.15 9.00
C TYR A 82 5.97 -13.87 9.54
N ARG A 83 6.83 -12.93 9.94
CA ARG A 83 6.43 -11.58 10.35
C ARG A 83 6.43 -10.65 9.14
N LEU A 84 5.36 -9.88 8.95
CA LEU A 84 5.31 -8.84 7.92
C LEU A 84 5.58 -7.45 8.52
N ASN A 85 4.71 -7.03 9.44
CA ASN A 85 4.74 -5.72 10.10
C ASN A 85 4.46 -5.87 11.59
N GLN A 86 4.44 -4.75 12.34
CA GLN A 86 4.04 -4.75 13.74
C GLN A 86 2.60 -5.26 13.86
N GLY A 87 2.44 -6.48 14.39
CA GLY A 87 1.13 -7.10 14.63
C GLY A 87 0.54 -7.88 13.46
N CYS A 88 1.27 -8.10 12.36
CA CYS A 88 0.85 -9.02 11.29
C CYS A 88 1.84 -10.17 11.08
N GLU A 89 1.32 -11.39 11.13
CA GLU A 89 2.00 -12.62 10.75
C GLU A 89 1.23 -13.29 9.61
N TYR A 90 1.96 -13.88 8.66
CA TYR A 90 1.37 -14.77 7.66
C TYR A 90 1.96 -16.18 7.80
N ILE A 91 1.17 -17.16 7.42
CA ILE A 91 1.45 -18.57 7.68
C ILE A 91 1.26 -19.33 6.36
N PHE A 92 2.25 -20.14 6.00
CA PHE A 92 2.14 -21.11 4.93
C PHE A 92 1.98 -22.51 5.51
N ASP A 93 0.92 -23.20 5.12
CA ASP A 93 0.75 -24.62 5.38
C ASP A 93 1.47 -25.37 4.25
N VAL A 94 2.57 -26.01 4.58
CA VAL A 94 3.51 -26.60 3.63
C VAL A 94 3.46 -28.10 3.74
N ASP A 95 3.39 -28.77 2.58
CA ASP A 95 3.57 -30.21 2.50
C ASP A 95 5.04 -30.57 2.77
N PRO A 96 5.34 -31.38 3.80
CA PRO A 96 6.72 -31.63 4.21
C PRO A 96 7.51 -32.46 3.19
N SER A 97 6.85 -33.16 2.26
CA SER A 97 7.51 -34.00 1.26
C SER A 97 7.87 -33.23 -0.01
N THR A 98 7.04 -32.28 -0.39
CA THR A 98 7.18 -31.51 -1.64
C THR A 98 7.58 -30.06 -1.43
N HIS A 99 7.52 -29.58 -0.19
CA HIS A 99 7.72 -28.18 0.20
C HIS A 99 6.77 -27.21 -0.52
N ILE A 100 5.62 -27.72 -1.00
CA ILE A 100 4.60 -26.92 -1.68
C ILE A 100 3.62 -26.33 -0.67
N ILE A 101 3.33 -25.04 -0.83
CA ILE A 101 2.32 -24.32 -0.07
C ILE A 101 0.93 -24.86 -0.46
N LYS A 102 0.23 -25.46 0.49
CA LYS A 102 -1.12 -26.03 0.32
C LYS A 102 -2.22 -25.06 0.74
N ALA A 103 -1.94 -24.20 1.72
CA ALA A 103 -2.84 -23.16 2.16
C ALA A 103 -2.04 -22.00 2.76
N THR A 104 -2.72 -20.85 2.89
CA THR A 104 -2.16 -19.64 3.44
C THR A 104 -3.11 -19.06 4.47
N HIS A 105 -2.58 -18.57 5.58
CA HIS A 105 -3.35 -17.91 6.63
C HIS A 105 -2.63 -16.65 7.07
N TRP A 106 -3.31 -15.80 7.83
CA TRP A 106 -2.68 -14.66 8.47
C TRP A 106 -3.30 -14.40 9.83
N LYS A 107 -2.54 -13.71 10.68
CA LYS A 107 -2.91 -13.34 12.03
C LYS A 107 -2.53 -11.88 12.26
N GLY A 108 -3.49 -11.08 12.67
CA GLY A 108 -3.29 -9.65 12.93
C GLY A 108 -4.60 -8.89 12.78
N SER A 109 -4.52 -7.57 12.74
CA SER A 109 -5.64 -6.73 12.29
C SER A 109 -5.40 -6.31 10.84
N ASP A 110 -6.48 -6.12 10.08
CA ASP A 110 -6.45 -5.75 8.65
C ASP A 110 -5.52 -4.57 8.38
N GLN A 111 -5.56 -3.56 9.25
CA GLN A 111 -4.72 -2.35 9.16
C GLN A 111 -3.21 -2.60 9.26
N TYR A 112 -2.79 -3.74 9.81
CA TYR A 112 -1.38 -4.15 9.92
C TYR A 112 -0.98 -5.17 8.85
N CYS A 113 -1.97 -5.87 8.30
CA CYS A 113 -1.80 -6.87 7.26
C CYS A 113 -2.08 -6.27 5.88
N ILE A 114 -1.21 -5.37 5.46
CA ILE A 114 -1.32 -4.63 4.20
C ILE A 114 -0.02 -4.73 3.40
N LEU A 115 -0.12 -4.63 2.08
CA LEU A 115 1.02 -4.40 1.19
C LEU A 115 0.87 -3.01 0.58
N VAL A 116 1.65 -2.04 1.09
CA VAL A 116 1.75 -0.70 0.49
C VAL A 116 2.88 -0.75 -0.56
N PRO A 117 2.70 -0.17 -1.76
CA PRO A 117 3.69 -0.14 -2.83
C PRO A 117 4.94 0.66 -2.47
#